data_AF-A0A7W1ZWL1-F1
#
_entry.id   AF-A0A7W1ZWL1-F1
#
_cell.length_a   1.000
_cell.length_b   1.000
_cell.length_c   1.000
_cell.angle_alpha   90.00
_cell.angle_beta   90.00
_cell.angle_gamma   90.00
#
_symmetry.space_group_name_H-M   'P 1'
#
loop_
_entity.id
_entity.type
_entity.pdbx_description
1 polymer ?
#
loop_
_entity_poly.entity_id
_entity_poly.type
_entity_poly.pdbx_seq_one_letter_code
_entity_poly.pdbx_strand_id
1 'polypeptide(L)'
;MLKNKVFSPSFTVSAGTFSFIVIIPQLAKMVEPYEIDSLINYTKRKYRIDSSRIYLSGFSLGGRQVCDYAAYNPFPVAAITSMAGMPGLTSTLAGKCEAMANARLPIWQFHAKNDSAWKYTESQSFVEKVNSFNPVIPAKFTLFEKGIERLNHNCWTQASDTAYKEDGKNIYEWMLGYTR
;
A
#
# COMPACT_ATOMS: atom_id res chain seq x y z
N MET A 1 -10.53 -13.02 -7.19
CA MET A 1 -10.67 -11.63 -7.68
C MET A 1 -10.99 -11.58 -9.18
N LEU A 2 -10.09 -11.97 -10.10
CA LEU A 2 -10.35 -11.89 -11.56
C LEU A 2 -11.28 -13.01 -12.09
N LYS A 3 -11.09 -14.26 -11.65
CA LYS A 3 -11.90 -15.41 -12.12
C LYS A 3 -13.38 -15.35 -11.70
N ASN A 4 -13.67 -14.62 -10.62
CA ASN A 4 -15.03 -14.46 -10.08
C ASN A 4 -15.64 -13.07 -10.40
N LYS A 5 -15.00 -12.26 -11.26
CA LYS A 5 -15.43 -10.88 -11.62
C LYS A 5 -15.68 -9.93 -10.42
N VAL A 6 -15.01 -10.16 -9.30
CA VAL A 6 -15.17 -9.34 -8.09
C VAL A 6 -14.41 -8.01 -8.23
N PHE A 7 -13.42 -7.94 -9.13
CA PHE A 7 -12.67 -6.72 -9.42
C PHE A 7 -13.32 -5.93 -10.55
N SER A 8 -13.71 -4.68 -10.26
CA SER A 8 -14.34 -3.78 -11.23
C SER A 8 -13.41 -3.52 -12.43
N PRO A 9 -13.93 -3.54 -13.67
CA PRO A 9 -13.12 -3.30 -14.87
C PRO A 9 -12.65 -1.84 -14.96
N SER A 10 -13.36 -0.92 -14.31
CA SER A 10 -13.00 0.50 -14.23
C SER A 10 -13.51 1.13 -12.93
N PHE A 11 -12.94 2.28 -12.61
CA PHE A 11 -13.27 3.11 -11.45
C PHE A 11 -13.43 4.55 -11.92
N THR A 12 -14.50 5.21 -11.47
CA THR A 12 -14.75 6.62 -11.78
C THR A 12 -14.45 7.46 -10.56
N VAL A 13 -13.50 8.38 -10.70
CA VAL A 13 -13.16 9.41 -9.69
C VAL A 13 -13.30 10.79 -10.32
N SER A 14 -13.13 11.87 -9.54
CA SER A 14 -13.22 13.24 -10.06
C SER A 14 -12.26 13.52 -11.22
N ALA A 15 -11.10 12.85 -11.25
CA ALA A 15 -10.10 12.97 -12.31
C ALA A 15 -10.45 12.20 -13.60
N GLY A 16 -11.54 11.42 -13.61
CA GLY A 16 -11.99 10.65 -14.77
C GLY A 16 -12.21 9.16 -14.47
N THR A 17 -12.35 8.38 -15.55
CA THR A 17 -12.57 6.94 -15.49
C THR A 17 -11.28 6.21 -15.84
N PHE A 18 -10.85 5.30 -14.97
CA PHE A 18 -9.59 4.58 -15.09
C PHE A 18 -9.78 3.07 -14.98
N SER A 19 -8.89 2.32 -15.62
CA SER A 19 -8.71 0.88 -15.44
C SER A 19 -7.29 0.61 -14.99
N PHE A 20 -7.09 -0.42 -14.18
CA PHE A 20 -5.77 -0.80 -13.69
C PHE A 20 -5.16 -1.92 -14.55
N ILE A 21 -3.87 -1.79 -14.85
CA ILE A 21 -3.04 -2.95 -15.15
C ILE A 21 -2.56 -3.49 -13.79
N VAL A 22 -3.03 -4.68 -13.42
CA VAL A 22 -2.70 -5.30 -12.14
C VAL A 22 -1.61 -6.35 -12.34
N ILE A 23 -0.46 -6.13 -11.71
CA ILE A 23 0.69 -7.04 -11.75
C ILE A 23 0.87 -7.64 -10.36
N ILE A 24 0.78 -8.96 -10.24
CA ILE A 24 0.89 -9.70 -8.97
C ILE A 24 2.09 -10.65 -9.10
N PRO A 25 3.31 -10.17 -8.84
CA PRO A 25 4.50 -11.02 -8.95
C PRO A 25 4.47 -12.09 -7.86
N GLN A 26 4.78 -13.33 -8.22
CA GLN A 26 5.12 -14.36 -7.25
C GLN A 26 6.61 -14.20 -6.90
N LEU A 27 6.91 -14.00 -5.62
CA LEU A 27 8.27 -13.82 -5.13
C LEU A 27 8.82 -15.18 -4.66
N ALA A 28 9.97 -15.61 -5.19
CA ALA A 28 10.63 -16.85 -4.76
C ALA A 28 11.31 -16.72 -3.39
N LYS A 29 11.63 -15.49 -2.99
CA LYS A 29 12.28 -15.12 -1.74
C LYS A 29 11.84 -13.72 -1.31
N MET A 30 12.25 -13.29 -0.12
CA MET A 30 12.21 -11.87 0.21
C MET A 30 13.04 -11.11 -0.83
N VAL A 31 12.44 -10.10 -1.44
CA VAL A 31 13.10 -9.22 -2.40
C VAL A 31 13.62 -7.96 -1.73
N GLU A 32 14.72 -7.48 -2.26
CA GLU A 32 15.31 -6.20 -1.91
C GLU A 32 14.57 -5.05 -2.64
N PRO A 33 14.58 -3.82 -2.11
CA PRO A 33 13.93 -2.68 -2.74
C PRO A 33 14.29 -2.46 -4.22
N TYR A 34 15.56 -2.66 -4.61
CA TYR A 34 15.99 -2.47 -6.01
C TYR A 34 15.37 -3.50 -6.98
N GLU A 35 14.94 -4.67 -6.49
CA GLU A 35 14.25 -5.68 -7.30
C GLU A 35 12.82 -5.23 -7.61
N ILE A 36 12.15 -4.52 -6.69
CA ILE A 36 10.84 -3.88 -6.93
C ILE A 36 10.99 -2.73 -7.93
N ASP A 37 12.06 -1.93 -7.83
CA ASP A 37 12.37 -0.89 -8.82
C ASP A 37 12.56 -1.49 -10.22
N SER A 38 13.27 -2.61 -10.30
CA SER A 38 13.48 -3.35 -11.54
C SER A 38 12.16 -3.86 -12.14
N LEU A 39 11.24 -4.34 -11.31
CA LEU A 39 9.91 -4.75 -11.73
C LEU A 39 9.10 -3.55 -12.27
N ILE A 40 9.10 -2.41 -11.58
CA ILE A 40 8.42 -1.20 -12.04
C ILE A 40 8.98 -0.74 -13.39
N ASN A 41 10.30 -0.77 -13.56
CA ASN A 41 10.94 -0.41 -14.82
C ASN A 41 10.64 -1.41 -15.93
N TYR A 42 10.52 -2.70 -15.61
CA TYR A 42 10.08 -3.72 -16.57
C TYR A 42 8.62 -3.48 -17.02
N THR A 43 7.70 -3.21 -16.10
CA THR A 43 6.29 -2.97 -16.45
C THR A 43 6.11 -1.72 -17.29
N LYS A 44 6.87 -0.65 -17.01
CA LYS A 44 6.96 0.57 -17.85
C LYS A 44 7.33 0.27 -19.29
N ARG A 45 8.30 -0.62 -19.51
CA ARG A 45 8.76 -0.99 -20.86
C ARG A 45 7.81 -1.96 -21.56
N LYS A 46 7.16 -2.84 -20.79
CA LYS A 46 6.35 -3.93 -21.34
C LYS A 46 4.91 -3.54 -21.66
N TYR A 47 4.35 -2.62 -20.89
CA TYR A 47 2.95 -2.23 -20.98
C TYR A 47 2.80 -0.71 -21.18
N ARG A 48 1.69 -0.30 -21.78
CA ARG A 48 1.33 1.13 -21.90
C ARG A 48 0.77 1.62 -20.58
N ILE A 49 1.65 1.95 -19.64
CA ILE A 49 1.29 2.46 -18.32
C ILE A 49 1.33 3.99 -18.28
N ASP A 50 0.47 4.57 -17.46
CA ASP A 50 0.61 5.96 -17.03
C ASP A 50 1.67 6.01 -15.90
N SER A 51 2.85 6.53 -16.20
CA SER A 51 3.95 6.57 -15.23
C SER A 51 3.72 7.54 -14.08
N SER A 52 2.75 8.45 -14.18
CA SER A 52 2.40 9.35 -13.08
C SER A 52 1.48 8.67 -12.05
N ARG A 53 0.92 7.50 -12.38
CA ARG A 53 -0.06 6.75 -11.58
C ARG A 53 0.37 5.31 -11.34
N ILE A 54 1.53 5.15 -10.70
CA ILE A 54 2.01 3.85 -10.23
C ILE A 54 1.68 3.72 -8.76
N TYR A 55 1.00 2.64 -8.40
CA TYR A 55 0.61 2.37 -7.02
C TYR A 55 1.15 1.02 -6.58
N LEU A 56 1.51 0.91 -5.31
CA LEU A 56 1.94 -0.36 -4.72
C LEU A 56 0.99 -0.76 -3.60
N SER A 57 0.65 -2.03 -3.55
CA SER A 57 -0.18 -2.61 -2.51
C SER A 57 0.38 -3.95 -2.08
N GLY A 58 0.37 -4.21 -0.77
CA GLY A 58 0.94 -5.44 -0.23
C GLY A 58 0.29 -5.86 1.08
N PHE A 59 0.29 -7.17 1.32
CA PHE A 59 -0.19 -7.78 2.56
C PHE A 59 0.96 -8.51 3.28
N SER A 60 1.01 -8.42 4.61
CA SER A 60 1.99 -9.12 5.45
C SER A 60 3.43 -8.79 5.02
N LEU A 61 4.24 -9.80 4.69
CA LEU A 61 5.57 -9.63 4.10
C LEU A 61 5.55 -8.70 2.87
N GLY A 62 4.55 -8.82 1.99
CA GLY A 62 4.40 -7.95 0.83
C GLY A 62 4.11 -6.49 1.23
N GLY A 63 3.34 -6.27 2.31
CA GLY A 63 3.09 -4.93 2.84
C GLY A 63 4.38 -4.30 3.39
N ARG A 64 5.20 -5.10 4.11
CA ARG A 64 6.52 -4.66 4.55
C ARG A 64 7.43 -4.29 3.38
N GLN A 65 7.46 -5.11 2.33
CA GLN A 65 8.28 -4.85 1.14
C GLN A 65 7.81 -3.60 0.37
N VAL A 66 6.51 -3.35 0.30
CA VAL A 66 5.97 -2.10 -0.26
C VAL A 66 6.47 -0.89 0.53
N CYS A 67 6.43 -0.93 1.86
CA CYS A 67 6.92 0.18 2.68
C CYS A 67 8.45 0.33 2.62
N ASP A 68 9.20 -0.78 2.57
CA ASP A 68 10.66 -0.76 2.45
C ASP A 68 11.10 -0.21 1.08
N TYR A 69 10.40 -0.56 0.00
CA TYR A 69 10.60 0.07 -1.31
C TYR A 69 10.24 1.55 -1.29
N ALA A 70 9.10 1.91 -0.70
CA ALA A 70 8.67 3.30 -0.64
C ALA A 70 9.66 4.20 0.10
N ALA A 71 10.32 3.68 1.13
CA ALA A 71 11.40 4.38 1.81
C ALA A 71 12.70 4.47 0.97
N TYR A 72 12.97 3.46 0.14
CA TYR A 72 14.14 3.42 -0.74
C TYR A 72 14.00 4.35 -1.96
N ASN A 73 12.86 4.31 -2.65
CA ASN A 73 12.59 5.11 -3.84
C ASN A 73 11.11 5.57 -3.89
N PRO A 74 10.75 6.65 -3.17
CA PRO A 74 9.36 7.10 -3.05
C PRO A 74 8.82 7.85 -4.29
N PHE A 75 9.70 8.39 -5.12
CA PHE A 75 9.31 9.30 -6.22
C PHE A 75 8.54 8.63 -7.37
N PRO A 76 8.84 7.39 -7.79
CA PRO A 76 8.12 6.74 -8.88
C PRO A 76 6.70 6.30 -8.54
N VAL A 77 6.29 6.34 -7.27
CA VAL A 77 5.01 5.78 -6.79
C VAL A 77 4.11 6.90 -6.31
N ALA A 78 2.89 6.96 -6.82
CA ALA A 78 1.91 8.00 -6.53
C ALA A 78 1.18 7.78 -5.20
N ALA A 79 1.00 6.53 -4.75
CA ALA A 79 0.45 6.18 -3.46
C ALA A 79 0.77 4.71 -3.11
N ILE A 80 0.80 4.40 -1.82
CA ILE A 80 0.91 3.01 -1.34
C ILE A 80 -0.25 2.63 -0.40
N THR A 81 -0.65 1.37 -0.47
CA THR A 81 -1.43 0.73 0.58
C THR A 81 -0.65 -0.44 1.17
N SER A 82 -0.73 -0.62 2.48
CA SER A 82 -0.08 -1.75 3.13
C SER A 82 -0.97 -2.33 4.22
N MET A 83 -1.08 -3.66 4.25
CA MET A 83 -2.06 -4.41 5.02
C MET A 83 -1.31 -5.40 5.91
N ALA A 84 -1.42 -5.25 7.23
CA ALA A 84 -0.67 -6.05 8.21
C ALA A 84 0.84 -6.18 7.93
N GLY A 85 1.44 -5.17 7.28
CA GLY A 85 2.86 -5.12 6.94
C GLY A 85 3.41 -3.70 7.05
N MET A 86 4.60 -3.53 7.61
CA MET A 86 5.22 -2.23 7.88
C MET A 86 6.74 -2.40 7.96
N PRO A 87 7.53 -1.33 7.79
CA PRO A 87 8.96 -1.42 8.01
C PRO A 87 9.24 -1.91 9.43
N GLY A 88 10.33 -2.66 9.61
CA GLY A 88 10.72 -3.10 10.95
C GLY A 88 10.95 -1.91 11.87
N LEU A 89 10.48 -2.01 13.12
CA LEU A 89 10.68 -1.01 14.15
C LEU A 89 12.13 -1.04 14.68
N THR A 90 13.08 -0.74 13.81
CA THR A 90 14.51 -0.67 14.12
C THR A 90 14.99 0.77 14.19
N SER A 91 16.26 0.99 14.51
CA SER A 91 16.89 2.33 14.49
C SER A 91 16.77 3.05 13.15
N THR A 92 16.53 2.32 12.05
CA THR A 92 16.38 2.88 10.70
C THR A 92 14.97 3.39 10.39
N LEU A 93 13.97 3.10 11.23
CA LEU A 93 12.57 3.44 10.95
C LEU A 93 12.38 4.94 10.75
N ALA A 94 13.03 5.77 11.56
CA ALA A 94 12.90 7.23 11.47
C ALA A 94 13.30 7.76 10.09
N GLY A 95 14.46 7.36 9.57
CA GLY A 95 14.92 7.78 8.24
C GLY A 95 14.02 7.27 7.11
N LYS A 96 13.47 6.05 7.25
CA LYS A 96 12.49 5.52 6.29
C LYS A 96 11.20 6.36 6.26
N CYS A 97 10.65 6.67 7.43
CA CYS A 97 9.43 7.49 7.55
C CYS A 97 9.66 8.92 7.06
N GLU A 98 10.81 9.52 7.37
CA GLU A 98 11.20 10.85 6.90
C GLU A 98 11.29 10.90 5.37
N ALA A 99 11.93 9.91 4.74
CA ALA A 99 12.05 9.84 3.28
C ALA A 99 10.67 9.80 2.60
N MET A 100 9.74 9.00 3.11
CA MET A 100 8.37 8.93 2.60
C MET A 100 7.58 10.23 2.82
N ALA A 101 7.73 10.86 3.99
CA ALA A 101 7.08 12.12 4.32
C ALA A 101 7.56 13.26 3.41
N ASN A 102 8.88 13.41 3.23
CA ASN A 102 9.51 14.43 2.40
C ASN A 102 9.15 14.27 0.92
N ALA A 103 8.98 13.03 0.46
CA ALA A 103 8.53 12.73 -0.90
C ALA A 103 7.03 12.92 -1.11
N ARG A 104 6.29 13.42 -0.11
CA ARG A 104 4.82 13.64 -0.17
C ARG A 104 4.11 12.38 -0.66
N LEU A 105 4.51 11.22 -0.15
CA LEU A 105 3.91 9.95 -0.52
C LEU A 105 2.63 9.71 0.29
N PRO A 106 1.45 9.58 -0.34
CA PRO A 106 0.25 9.10 0.33
C PRO A 106 0.42 7.65 0.77
N ILE A 107 0.10 7.39 2.04
CA ILE A 107 0.19 6.05 2.66
C ILE A 107 -1.15 5.73 3.30
N TRP A 108 -1.70 4.55 3.00
CA TRP A 108 -2.85 4.01 3.73
C TRP A 108 -2.54 2.63 4.29
N GLN A 109 -2.40 2.58 5.61
CA GLN A 109 -2.09 1.38 6.37
C GLN A 109 -3.37 0.74 6.91
N PHE A 110 -3.47 -0.59 6.81
CA PHE A 110 -4.57 -1.38 7.35
C PHE A 110 -4.03 -2.46 8.30
N HIS A 111 -4.77 -2.76 9.36
CA HIS A 111 -4.48 -3.90 10.23
C HIS A 111 -5.75 -4.39 10.92
N ALA A 112 -5.72 -5.62 11.42
CA ALA A 112 -6.74 -6.17 12.30
C ALA A 112 -6.32 -6.10 13.78
N LYS A 113 -7.24 -5.72 14.67
CA LYS A 113 -6.99 -5.60 16.11
C LYS A 113 -6.69 -6.95 16.78
N ASN A 114 -7.32 -8.02 16.30
CA ASN A 114 -7.16 -9.39 16.81
C ASN A 114 -6.10 -10.21 16.06
N ASP A 115 -5.29 -9.57 15.20
CA ASP A 115 -4.17 -10.21 14.51
C ASP A 115 -3.19 -10.80 15.54
N SER A 116 -3.03 -12.12 15.51
CA SER A 116 -2.14 -12.86 16.39
C SER A 116 -0.85 -13.30 15.70
N ALA A 117 -0.66 -12.98 14.42
CA ALA A 117 0.61 -13.13 13.72
C ALA A 117 1.53 -11.95 14.00
N TRP A 118 0.98 -10.73 13.95
CA TRP A 118 1.69 -9.47 14.19
C TRP A 118 0.79 -8.47 14.92
N LYS A 119 1.36 -7.67 15.81
CA LYS A 119 0.56 -6.71 16.59
C LYS A 119 0.24 -5.47 15.76
N TYR A 120 -1.04 -5.09 15.72
CA TYR A 120 -1.49 -3.87 15.03
C TYR A 120 -0.80 -2.60 15.53
N THR A 121 -0.36 -2.58 16.80
CA THR A 121 0.33 -1.44 17.40
C THR A 121 1.60 -1.07 16.65
N GLU A 122 2.25 -2.02 15.95
CA GLU A 122 3.41 -1.71 15.12
C GLU A 122 3.03 -0.91 13.87
N SER A 123 1.89 -1.24 13.24
CA SER A 123 1.34 -0.42 12.15
C SER A 123 0.91 0.96 12.61
N GLN A 124 0.32 1.04 13.80
CA GLN A 124 -0.05 2.31 14.42
C GLN A 124 1.20 3.18 14.64
N SER A 125 2.23 2.65 15.30
CA SER A 125 3.49 3.38 15.54
C SER A 125 4.19 3.78 14.24
N PHE A 126 4.12 2.96 13.20
CA PHE A 126 4.63 3.32 11.87
C PHE A 126 3.92 4.57 11.30
N VAL A 127 2.58 4.60 11.31
CA VAL A 127 1.81 5.74 10.80
C VAL A 127 2.03 6.99 11.64
N GLU A 128 2.02 6.85 12.98
CA GLU A 128 2.35 7.94 13.90
C GLU A 128 3.76 8.48 13.63
N LYS A 129 4.72 7.60 13.35
CA LYS A 129 6.10 8.02 13.03
C LYS A 129 6.18 8.78 11.70
N VAL A 130 5.47 8.35 10.65
CA VAL A 130 5.37 9.12 9.40
C VAL A 130 4.76 10.50 9.66
N ASN A 131 3.65 10.55 10.39
CA ASN A 131 2.95 11.80 10.68
C ASN A 131 3.75 12.76 11.58
N SER A 132 4.67 12.24 12.41
CA SER A 132 5.57 13.08 13.22
C SER A 132 6.52 13.97 12.40
N PHE A 133 6.73 13.65 11.11
CA PHE A 133 7.49 14.48 10.18
C PHE A 133 6.63 15.54 9.46
N ASN A 134 5.36 15.72 9.88
CA ASN A 134 4.41 16.70 9.33
C ASN A 134 4.29 16.64 7.79
N PRO A 135 4.03 15.46 7.20
CA PRO A 135 3.87 15.34 5.75
C PRO A 135 2.68 16.20 5.27
N VAL A 136 2.81 16.75 4.07
CA VAL A 136 1.71 17.50 3.42
C VAL A 136 0.43 16.65 3.30
N ILE A 137 0.60 15.34 3.13
CA ILE A 137 -0.49 14.37 3.09
C ILE A 137 -0.30 13.44 4.31
N PRO A 138 -1.15 13.57 5.34
CA PRO A 138 -1.09 12.69 6.49
C PRO A 138 -1.28 11.22 6.09
N ALA A 139 -0.45 10.34 6.63
CA ALA A 139 -0.61 8.90 6.49
C ALA A 139 -1.87 8.44 7.22
N LYS A 140 -2.66 7.59 6.57
CA LYS A 140 -3.91 7.02 7.09
C LYS A 140 -3.66 5.68 7.77
N PHE A 141 -4.35 5.43 8.88
CA PHE A 141 -4.40 4.13 9.54
C PHE A 141 -5.85 3.69 9.76
N THR A 142 -6.19 2.52 9.23
CA THR A 142 -7.47 1.86 9.45
C THR A 142 -7.25 0.61 10.27
N LEU A 143 -7.91 0.55 11.43
CA LEU A 143 -7.92 -0.62 12.29
C LEU A 143 -9.27 -1.33 12.17
N PHE A 144 -9.27 -2.55 11.64
CA PHE A 144 -10.44 -3.41 11.66
C PHE A 144 -10.56 -4.10 13.01
N GLU A 145 -11.79 -4.22 13.51
CA GLU A 145 -12.05 -4.93 14.77
C GLU A 145 -11.65 -6.42 14.69
N LYS A 146 -11.79 -7.03 13.51
CA LYS A 146 -11.46 -8.43 13.27
C LYS A 146 -10.79 -8.63 11.93
N GLY A 147 -9.68 -9.34 11.93
CA GLY A 147 -9.16 -10.07 10.80
C GLY A 147 -9.69 -11.49 10.83
N ILE A 148 -9.57 -12.17 9.69
CA ILE A 148 -10.11 -13.50 9.46
C ILE A 148 -8.99 -14.49 9.14
N GLU A 149 -9.37 -15.75 8.91
CA GLU A 149 -8.46 -16.84 8.53
C GLU A 149 -7.34 -17.09 9.57
N ARG A 150 -6.24 -17.71 9.14
CA ARG A 150 -5.15 -18.16 10.02
C ARG A 150 -4.59 -16.97 10.81
N LEU A 151 -4.53 -17.14 12.14
CA LEU A 151 -4.03 -16.13 13.09
C LEU A 151 -4.84 -14.82 13.10
N ASN A 152 -6.05 -14.80 12.54
CA ASN A 152 -6.81 -13.57 12.28
C ASN A 152 -6.00 -12.51 11.50
N HIS A 153 -5.02 -12.95 10.71
CA HIS A 153 -4.05 -12.07 10.07
C HIS A 153 -4.63 -11.39 8.83
N ASN A 154 -5.63 -12.02 8.20
CA ASN A 154 -6.24 -11.51 6.98
C ASN A 154 -7.10 -10.27 7.29
N CYS A 155 -6.53 -9.10 7.03
CA CYS A 155 -7.24 -7.82 6.88
C CYS A 155 -7.36 -7.39 5.41
N TRP A 156 -6.57 -8.00 4.51
CA TRP A 156 -6.54 -7.63 3.09
C TRP A 156 -7.84 -7.95 2.35
N THR A 157 -8.60 -8.99 2.74
CA THR A 157 -9.89 -9.30 2.10
C THR A 157 -10.85 -8.11 2.23
N GLN A 158 -10.97 -7.53 3.42
CA GLN A 158 -11.83 -6.36 3.64
C GLN A 158 -11.22 -5.09 3.02
N ALA A 159 -9.92 -4.84 3.22
CA ALA A 159 -9.26 -3.63 2.70
C ALA A 159 -9.29 -3.55 1.16
N SER A 160 -9.26 -4.68 0.46
CA SER A 160 -9.26 -4.75 -1.00
C SER A 160 -10.63 -4.96 -1.64
N ASP A 161 -11.69 -5.09 -0.84
CA ASP A 161 -13.08 -5.16 -1.31
C ASP A 161 -13.50 -3.80 -1.87
N THR A 162 -14.07 -3.79 -3.08
CA THR A 162 -14.55 -2.57 -3.73
C THR A 162 -15.80 -1.99 -3.05
N ALA A 163 -16.54 -2.81 -2.31
CA ALA A 163 -17.69 -2.40 -1.51
C ALA A 163 -17.29 -1.75 -0.17
N TYR A 164 -16.11 -2.10 0.37
CA TYR A 164 -15.59 -1.45 1.57
C TYR A 164 -15.09 -0.05 1.22
N LYS A 165 -15.63 0.95 1.92
CA LYS A 165 -15.29 2.37 1.71
C LYS A 165 -15.02 3.05 3.04
N GLU A 166 -14.01 3.91 3.05
CA GLU A 166 -13.73 4.86 4.11
C GLU A 166 -13.66 6.25 3.47
N ASP A 167 -14.29 7.25 4.10
CA ASP A 167 -14.43 8.60 3.53
C ASP A 167 -14.98 8.60 2.09
N GLY A 168 -15.92 7.68 1.82
CA GLY A 168 -16.57 7.53 0.51
C GLY A 168 -15.72 6.86 -0.57
N LYS A 169 -14.50 6.38 -0.27
CA LYS A 169 -13.58 5.76 -1.23
C LYS A 169 -13.14 4.37 -0.79
N ASN A 170 -13.11 3.43 -1.73
CA ASN A 170 -12.30 2.20 -1.56
C ASN A 170 -10.83 2.49 -1.88
N ILE A 171 -9.93 1.52 -1.67
CA ILE A 171 -8.49 1.72 -1.87
C ILE A 171 -8.14 2.14 -3.31
N TYR A 172 -8.89 1.68 -4.31
CA TYR A 172 -8.64 1.96 -5.71
C TYR A 172 -9.03 3.40 -6.06
N GLU A 173 -10.21 3.83 -5.63
CA GLU A 173 -10.69 5.21 -5.76
C GLU A 173 -9.79 6.19 -4.99
N TRP A 174 -9.28 5.78 -3.83
CA TRP A 174 -8.33 6.57 -3.04
C TRP A 174 -6.99 6.71 -3.76
N MET A 175 -6.40 5.61 -4.24
CA MET A 175 -5.14 5.64 -5.00
C MET A 175 -5.26 6.53 -6.24
N LEU A 176 -6.35 6.41 -7.00
CA LEU A 176 -6.62 7.25 -8.19
C LEU A 176 -6.76 8.76 -7.90
N GLY A 177 -6.90 9.13 -6.63
CA GLY A 177 -6.84 10.53 -6.19
C GLY A 177 -5.44 11.13 -6.23
N TYR A 178 -4.39 10.34 -6.49
CA TYR A 178 -3.00 10.78 -6.42
C TYR A 178 -2.25 10.55 -7.74
N THR A 179 -1.37 11.48 -8.07
CA THR A 179 -0.45 11.43 -9.21
C THR A 179 0.89 12.01 -8.79
N ARG A 180 1.95 11.61 -9.50
CA ARG A 180 3.23 12.33 -9.51
C ARG A 180 3.25 13.41 -10.56
#